data_AF-M4AP05-F1
#
_entry.id   AF-M4AP05-F1
#
_cell.length_a   1.000
_cell.length_b   1.000
_cell.length_c   1.000
_cell.angle_alpha   90.00
_cell.angle_beta   90.00
_cell.angle_gamma   90.00
#
_symmetry.space_group_name_H-M   'P 1'
#
loop_
_entity.id
_entity.type
_entity.pdbx_description
1 polymer ?
#
loop_
_entity_poly.entity_id
_entity_poly.type
_entity_poly.pdbx_seq_one_letter_code
_entity_poly.pdbx_strand_id
1 'polypeptide(L)'
;IDPLSDLKYKEVKRAGLNEMVEYITHNSEVVTESIYPEAVVMFSINVFRTLPPSSNPTGAEFDPEEDEPTLEAAWPHLQLVYEFFLRFLESPDFQPNVILQLLELFDSEDPRERDFLKTILHRIYGKFLGLRAYIRRQINNIFYR
;
A
#
# COMPACT_ATOMS: atom_id res chain seq x y z
N ILE A 1 4.08 17.29 -12.05
CA ILE A 1 4.81 16.41 -13.00
C ILE A 1 3.87 16.17 -14.16
N ASP A 2 4.31 16.34 -15.40
CA ASP A 2 3.47 16.14 -16.58
C ASP A 2 3.03 14.67 -16.68
N PRO A 3 1.73 14.34 -16.65
CA PRO A 3 1.25 12.97 -16.74
C PRO A 3 1.66 12.27 -18.05
N LEU A 4 1.96 13.04 -19.10
CA LEU A 4 2.40 12.56 -20.41
C LEU A 4 3.94 12.52 -20.58
N SER A 5 4.71 12.94 -19.57
CA SER A 5 6.17 12.75 -19.62
C SER A 5 6.55 11.29 -19.38
N ASP A 6 7.73 10.90 -19.88
CA ASP A 6 8.40 9.64 -19.54
C ASP A 6 7.60 8.36 -19.83
N LEU A 7 6.66 8.39 -20.77
CA LEU A 7 5.78 7.26 -21.12
C LEU A 7 6.56 5.96 -21.34
N LYS A 8 7.71 6.04 -22.04
CA LYS A 8 8.59 4.90 -22.26
C LYS A 8 9.09 4.29 -20.93
N TYR A 9 9.57 5.12 -20.00
CA TYR A 9 10.12 4.64 -18.73
C TYR A 9 9.02 4.18 -17.76
N LYS A 10 7.85 4.83 -17.81
CA LYS A 10 6.63 4.37 -17.10
C LYS A 10 6.24 2.97 -17.55
N GLU A 11 6.29 2.69 -18.85
CA GLU A 11 5.96 1.36 -19.37
C GLU A 11 7.02 0.31 -18.99
N VAL A 12 8.30 0.66 -19.02
CA VAL A 12 9.38 -0.23 -18.56
C VAL A 12 9.18 -0.62 -17.08
N LYS A 13 8.87 0.36 -16.21
CA LYS A 13 8.57 0.09 -14.80
C LYS A 13 7.35 -0.82 -14.64
N ARG A 14 6.28 -0.56 -15.41
CA ARG A 14 5.05 -1.37 -15.38
C ARG A 14 5.34 -2.82 -15.76
N ALA A 15 6.06 -3.04 -16.86
CA ALA A 15 6.42 -4.37 -17.32
C ALA A 15 7.28 -5.13 -16.30
N GLY A 16 8.31 -4.46 -15.73
CA GLY A 16 9.17 -5.09 -14.72
C GLY A 16 8.43 -5.45 -13.42
N LEU A 17 7.54 -4.57 -12.93
CA LEU A 17 6.70 -4.88 -11.78
C LEU A 17 5.74 -6.05 -12.06
N ASN A 18 5.16 -6.09 -13.26
CA ASN A 18 4.27 -7.17 -13.66
C ASN A 18 5.00 -8.52 -13.72
N GLU A 19 6.21 -8.54 -14.28
CA GLU A 19 7.07 -9.73 -14.30
C GLU A 19 7.44 -10.19 -12.88
N MET A 20 7.74 -9.26 -11.97
CA MET A 20 7.99 -9.59 -10.56
C MET A 20 6.77 -10.22 -9.87
N VAL A 21 5.57 -9.67 -10.10
CA VAL A 21 4.32 -10.23 -9.58
C VAL A 21 4.07 -11.63 -10.12
N GLU A 22 4.29 -11.84 -11.41
CA GLU A 22 4.15 -13.15 -12.04
C GLU A 22 5.16 -14.15 -11.47
N TYR A 23 6.42 -13.72 -11.32
CA TYR A 23 7.51 -14.56 -10.82
C TYR A 23 7.27 -15.03 -9.39
N ILE A 24 6.94 -14.12 -8.46
CA ILE A 24 6.67 -14.48 -7.05
C ILE A 24 5.39 -15.32 -6.90
N THR A 25 4.44 -15.21 -7.83
CA THR A 25 3.18 -15.96 -7.78
C THR A 25 3.37 -17.41 -8.22
N HIS A 26 4.24 -17.67 -9.21
CA HIS A 26 4.41 -19.01 -9.79
C HIS A 26 5.59 -19.80 -9.21
N ASN A 27 6.46 -19.17 -8.42
CA ASN A 27 7.64 -19.80 -7.86
C ASN A 27 7.58 -19.79 -6.32
N SER A 28 7.90 -20.93 -5.71
CA SER A 28 8.01 -21.05 -4.25
C SER A 28 9.40 -20.66 -3.77
N GLU A 29 9.52 -20.26 -2.49
CA GLU A 29 10.81 -19.95 -1.83
C GLU A 29 11.61 -18.80 -2.48
N VAL A 30 10.95 -17.94 -3.25
CA VAL A 30 11.59 -16.76 -3.91
C VAL A 30 12.06 -15.72 -2.89
N VAL A 31 11.32 -15.55 -1.79
CA VAL A 31 11.61 -14.54 -0.77
C VAL A 31 12.65 -15.09 0.22
N THR A 32 13.92 -14.95 -0.16
CA THR A 32 15.05 -15.27 0.71
C THR A 32 15.35 -14.14 1.69
N GLU A 33 16.18 -14.41 2.71
CA GLU A 33 16.63 -13.39 3.68
C GLU A 33 17.29 -12.18 3.00
N SER A 34 18.00 -12.37 1.88
CA SER A 34 18.65 -11.28 1.14
C SER A 34 17.68 -10.46 0.30
N ILE A 35 16.60 -11.06 -0.19
CA ILE A 35 15.59 -10.38 -1.02
C ILE A 35 14.59 -9.62 -0.15
N TYR A 36 14.34 -10.11 1.06
CA TYR A 36 13.41 -9.51 2.00
C TYR A 36 13.59 -8.00 2.21
N PRO A 37 14.77 -7.49 2.62
CA PRO A 37 14.95 -6.05 2.85
C PRO A 37 14.75 -5.23 1.57
N GLU A 38 15.19 -5.72 0.42
CA GLU A 38 15.04 -5.03 -0.87
C GLU A 38 13.58 -4.92 -1.30
N ALA A 39 12.79 -5.97 -1.07
CA ALA A 39 11.35 -5.96 -1.30
C ALA A 39 10.62 -4.93 -0.41
N VAL A 40 11.00 -4.84 0.87
CA VAL A 40 10.45 -3.85 1.80
C VAL A 40 10.83 -2.43 1.38
N VAL A 41 12.08 -2.20 0.96
CA VAL A 41 12.55 -0.89 0.47
C VAL A 41 11.81 -0.50 -0.81
N MET A 42 11.69 -1.42 -1.77
CA MET A 42 10.95 -1.20 -3.02
C MET A 42 9.49 -0.81 -2.72
N PHE A 43 8.81 -1.56 -1.85
CA PHE A 43 7.45 -1.23 -1.43
C PHE A 43 7.39 0.16 -0.79
N SER A 44 8.27 0.42 0.17
CA SER A 44 8.28 1.66 0.95
C SER A 44 8.46 2.91 0.08
N ILE A 45 9.40 2.88 -0.87
CA ILE A 45 9.69 4.01 -1.77
C ILE A 45 8.52 4.29 -2.72
N ASN A 46 7.77 3.27 -3.12
CA ASN A 46 6.65 3.44 -4.04
C ASN A 46 5.35 3.88 -3.33
N VAL A 47 5.13 3.40 -2.11
CA VAL A 47 3.82 3.49 -1.45
C VAL A 47 3.78 4.58 -0.38
N PHE A 48 4.81 4.68 0.46
CA PHE A 48 4.81 5.61 1.58
C PHE A 48 5.10 7.03 1.11
N ARG A 49 4.05 7.85 1.16
CA ARG A 49 4.05 9.25 0.73
C ARG A 49 3.11 10.03 1.63
N THR A 50 3.37 11.33 1.76
CA THR A 50 2.37 12.24 2.32
C THR A 50 1.19 12.30 1.37
N LEU A 51 -0.01 12.02 1.88
CA LEU A 51 -1.23 12.14 1.09
C LEU A 51 -1.49 13.62 0.74
N PRO A 52 -1.99 13.91 -0.47
CA PRO A 52 -2.39 15.27 -0.82
C PRO A 52 -3.49 15.76 0.15
N PRO A 53 -3.60 17.08 0.36
CA PRO A 53 -4.72 17.63 1.14
C PRO A 53 -6.05 17.19 0.49
N SER A 54 -7.07 16.95 1.32
CA SER A 54 -8.36 16.53 0.81
C SER A 54 -8.92 17.55 -0.17
N SER A 55 -9.50 17.05 -1.26
CA SER A 55 -10.12 17.87 -2.30
C SER A 55 -11.53 18.29 -1.93
N ASN A 56 -12.10 17.67 -0.89
CA ASN A 56 -13.49 17.84 -0.51
C ASN A 56 -13.69 19.04 0.43
N PRO A 57 -14.82 19.76 0.31
CA PRO A 57 -15.10 20.92 1.14
C PRO A 57 -15.21 20.52 2.62
N THR A 58 -14.69 21.35 3.53
CA THR A 58 -14.84 21.14 4.97
C THR A 58 -15.93 22.06 5.53
N GLY A 59 -16.84 21.56 6.38
CA GLY A 59 -17.87 22.41 6.99
C GLY A 59 -19.11 21.66 7.47
N ALA A 60 -20.09 22.42 7.98
CA ALA A 60 -21.35 21.88 8.53
C ALA A 60 -22.36 21.44 7.45
N GLU A 61 -22.14 21.83 6.19
CA GLU A 61 -22.96 21.44 5.03
C GLU A 61 -22.27 20.33 4.20
N PHE A 62 -21.17 19.77 4.72
CA PHE A 62 -20.44 18.68 4.10
C PHE A 62 -21.23 17.37 4.23
N ASP A 63 -21.60 16.78 3.10
CA ASP A 63 -22.13 15.42 3.02
C ASP A 63 -21.03 14.47 2.49
N PRO A 64 -20.44 13.61 3.34
CA PRO A 64 -19.42 12.65 2.92
C PRO A 64 -19.94 11.61 1.92
N GLU A 65 -21.26 11.45 1.75
CA GLU A 65 -21.81 10.58 0.71
C GLU A 65 -21.78 11.20 -0.69
N GLU A 66 -21.66 12.53 -0.79
CA GLU A 66 -21.57 13.26 -2.07
C GLU A 66 -20.12 13.44 -2.57
N ASP A 67 -19.14 12.99 -1.81
CA ASP A 67 -17.72 13.12 -2.14
C ASP A 67 -17.33 12.31 -3.37
N GLU A 68 -16.83 13.00 -4.40
CA GLU A 68 -16.22 12.34 -5.54
C GLU A 68 -14.83 11.79 -5.17
N PRO A 69 -14.55 10.49 -5.35
CA PRO A 69 -13.27 9.93 -4.98
C PRO A 69 -12.16 10.44 -5.90
N THR A 70 -11.14 11.08 -5.33
CA THR A 70 -9.92 11.40 -6.07
C THR A 70 -9.14 10.13 -6.38
N LEU A 71 -8.98 9.83 -7.68
CA LEU A 71 -8.23 8.67 -8.14
C LEU A 71 -6.73 8.98 -8.26
N GLU A 72 -5.90 8.07 -7.78
CA GLU A 72 -4.45 8.20 -7.87
C GLU A 72 -3.97 7.99 -9.32
N ALA A 73 -3.24 8.97 -9.86
CA ALA A 73 -2.77 8.95 -11.24
C ALA A 73 -1.69 7.89 -11.46
N ALA A 74 -0.90 7.56 -10.42
CA ALA A 74 0.12 6.51 -10.45
C ALA A 74 -0.44 5.09 -10.25
N TRP A 75 -1.77 4.93 -10.20
CA TRP A 75 -2.43 3.64 -9.90
C TRP A 75 -1.95 2.45 -10.73
N PRO A 76 -1.70 2.55 -12.06
CA PRO A 76 -1.21 1.41 -12.85
C PRO A 76 0.10 0.80 -12.34
N HIS A 77 0.93 1.58 -11.65
CA HIS A 77 2.15 1.09 -11.00
C HIS A 77 1.90 0.68 -9.55
N LEU A 78 1.15 1.48 -8.79
CA LEU A 78 0.86 1.20 -7.38
C LEU A 78 0.10 -0.10 -7.19
N GLN A 79 -0.86 -0.39 -8.07
CA GLN A 79 -1.59 -1.65 -8.06
C GLN A 79 -0.63 -2.84 -8.07
N LEU A 80 0.37 -2.85 -8.97
CA LEU A 80 1.35 -3.93 -9.07
C LEU A 80 2.25 -4.03 -7.83
N VAL A 81 2.60 -2.89 -7.23
CA VAL A 81 3.39 -2.86 -5.98
C VAL A 81 2.58 -3.45 -4.82
N TYR A 82 1.30 -3.13 -4.70
CA TYR A 82 0.42 -3.71 -3.69
C TYR A 82 0.15 -5.20 -3.93
N GLU A 83 -0.06 -5.62 -5.18
CA GLU A 83 -0.21 -7.04 -5.54
C GLU A 83 1.05 -7.85 -5.20
N PHE A 84 2.22 -7.32 -5.56
CA PHE A 84 3.51 -7.90 -5.20
C PHE A 84 3.64 -8.06 -3.68
N PHE A 85 3.32 -7.02 -2.93
CA PHE A 85 3.43 -7.04 -1.47
C PHE A 85 2.47 -8.04 -0.81
N LEU A 86 1.25 -8.20 -1.34
CA LEU A 86 0.30 -9.21 -0.85
C LEU A 86 0.84 -10.64 -0.98
N ARG A 87 1.58 -10.94 -2.04
CA ARG A 87 2.26 -12.24 -2.23
C ARG A 87 3.50 -12.34 -1.36
N PHE A 88 4.26 -11.26 -1.24
CA PHE A 88 5.43 -11.17 -0.36
C PHE A 88 5.10 -11.49 1.11
N LEU A 89 3.92 -11.08 1.60
CA LEU A 89 3.44 -11.37 2.97
C LEU A 89 3.25 -12.86 3.28
N GLU A 90 3.39 -13.76 2.31
CA GLU A 90 3.46 -15.20 2.55
C GLU A 90 4.78 -15.63 3.20
N SER A 91 5.82 -14.78 3.16
CA SER A 91 7.10 -14.97 3.87
C SER A 91 6.97 -14.88 5.40
N PRO A 92 7.70 -15.70 6.20
CA PRO A 92 7.49 -15.85 7.65
C PRO A 92 7.91 -14.63 8.48
N ASP A 93 8.72 -13.72 7.96
CA ASP A 93 9.23 -12.58 8.73
C ASP A 93 8.51 -11.27 8.33
N PHE A 94 8.14 -10.46 9.34
CA PHE A 94 7.54 -9.14 9.10
C PHE A 94 7.97 -8.09 10.10
N GLN A 95 8.37 -6.92 9.60
CA GLN A 95 8.86 -5.82 10.42
C GLN A 95 7.71 -4.88 10.87
N PRO A 96 7.59 -4.57 12.18
CA PRO A 96 6.48 -3.76 12.70
C PRO A 96 6.44 -2.30 12.21
N ASN A 97 7.57 -1.72 11.85
CA ASN A 97 7.70 -0.32 11.40
C ASN A 97 6.88 -0.01 10.15
N VAL A 98 6.70 -1.00 9.27
CA VAL A 98 5.89 -0.90 8.05
C VAL A 98 4.40 -0.70 8.38
N ILE A 99 3.92 -1.17 9.54
CA ILE A 99 2.50 -1.10 9.95
C ILE A 99 2.06 0.34 10.16
N LEU A 100 2.87 1.17 10.82
CA LEU A 100 2.50 2.57 11.09
C LEU A 100 2.29 3.33 9.79
N GLN A 101 3.25 3.24 8.88
CA GLN A 101 3.20 3.93 7.59
C GLN A 101 2.06 3.40 6.72
N LEU A 102 1.71 2.10 6.82
CA LEU A 102 0.52 1.55 6.17
C LEU A 102 -0.78 2.12 6.74
N LEU A 103 -0.86 2.32 8.06
CA LEU A 103 -2.05 2.86 8.71
C LEU A 103 -2.29 4.33 8.31
N GLU A 104 -1.24 5.11 8.13
CA GLU A 104 -1.34 6.51 7.65
C GLU A 104 -1.92 6.64 6.24
N LEU A 105 -1.82 5.59 5.42
CA LEU A 105 -2.36 5.59 4.05
C LEU A 105 -3.86 5.27 3.98
N PHE A 106 -4.51 4.89 5.09
CA PHE A 106 -5.96 4.63 5.09
C PHE A 106 -6.78 5.89 4.83
N ASP A 107 -6.19 7.08 4.99
CA ASP A 107 -6.78 8.37 4.64
C ASP A 107 -6.74 8.66 3.12
N SER A 108 -6.24 7.73 2.29
CA SER A 108 -6.25 7.88 0.83
C SER A 108 -7.67 8.02 0.30
N GLU A 109 -7.92 9.04 -0.54
CA GLU A 109 -9.22 9.26 -1.20
C GLU A 109 -9.52 8.18 -2.27
N ASP A 110 -8.50 7.46 -2.75
CA ASP A 110 -8.67 6.39 -3.75
C ASP A 110 -9.21 5.09 -3.08
N PRO A 111 -10.46 4.68 -3.38
CA PRO A 111 -11.05 3.49 -2.76
C PRO A 111 -10.28 2.20 -3.09
N ARG A 112 -9.60 2.15 -4.24
CA ARG A 112 -8.84 0.97 -4.67
C ARG A 112 -7.62 0.79 -3.77
N GLU A 113 -6.95 1.89 -3.42
CA GLU A 113 -5.82 1.88 -2.48
C GLU A 113 -6.28 1.40 -1.10
N ARG A 114 -7.39 1.94 -0.59
CA ARG A 114 -7.98 1.53 0.70
C ARG A 114 -8.32 0.04 0.75
N ASP A 115 -8.82 -0.54 -0.33
CA ASP A 115 -9.12 -1.98 -0.40
C ASP A 115 -7.88 -2.87 -0.32
N PHE A 116 -6.78 -2.47 -0.96
CA PHE A 116 -5.51 -3.16 -0.83
C PHE A 116 -4.95 -3.04 0.59
N LEU A 117 -4.95 -1.84 1.16
CA LEU A 117 -4.49 -1.58 2.53
C LEU A 117 -5.28 -2.40 3.55
N LYS A 118 -6.61 -2.44 3.44
CA LYS A 118 -7.49 -3.29 4.24
C LYS A 118 -7.10 -4.76 4.16
N THR A 119 -6.89 -5.27 2.95
CA THR A 119 -6.50 -6.67 2.73
C THR A 119 -5.12 -6.99 3.31
N ILE A 120 -4.14 -6.10 3.11
CA ILE A 120 -2.79 -6.21 3.64
C ILE A 120 -2.81 -6.24 5.17
N LEU A 121 -3.48 -5.26 5.79
CA LEU A 121 -3.60 -5.17 7.24
C LEU A 121 -4.29 -6.40 7.82
N HIS A 122 -5.34 -6.90 7.16
CA HIS A 122 -6.02 -8.13 7.55
C HIS A 122 -5.08 -9.34 7.51
N ARG A 123 -4.29 -9.51 6.44
CA ARG A 123 -3.30 -10.60 6.34
C ARG A 123 -2.24 -10.51 7.44
N ILE A 124 -1.70 -9.31 7.67
CA ILE A 124 -0.70 -9.08 8.72
C ILE A 124 -1.29 -9.42 10.10
N TYR A 125 -2.49 -8.93 10.39
CA TYR A 125 -3.18 -9.17 11.66
C TYR A 125 -3.50 -10.66 11.87
N GLY A 126 -3.93 -11.35 10.81
CA GLY A 126 -4.22 -12.78 10.83
C GLY A 126 -2.97 -13.61 11.12
N LYS A 127 -1.89 -13.35 10.40
CA LYS A 127 -0.65 -14.14 10.40
C LYS A 127 0.26 -13.84 11.60
N PHE A 128 0.50 -12.57 11.92
CA PHE A 128 1.50 -12.16 12.92
C PHE A 128 0.84 -11.89 14.27
N LEU A 129 0.63 -12.95 15.06
CA LEU A 129 -0.05 -12.88 16.35
C LEU A 129 0.59 -11.86 17.32
N GLY A 130 1.93 -11.78 17.33
CA GLY A 130 2.68 -10.83 18.16
C GLY A 130 2.43 -9.35 17.83
N LEU A 131 1.93 -9.05 16.63
CA LEU A 131 1.66 -7.67 16.18
C LEU A 131 0.23 -7.22 16.44
N ARG A 132 -0.69 -8.11 16.83
CA ARG A 132 -2.12 -7.77 17.03
C ARG A 132 -2.34 -6.71 18.08
N ALA A 133 -1.65 -6.80 19.22
CA ALA A 133 -1.76 -5.80 20.29
C ALA A 133 -1.25 -4.43 19.82
N TYR A 134 -0.15 -4.42 19.06
CA TYR A 134 0.42 -3.21 18.47
C TYR A 134 -0.55 -2.56 17.47
N ILE A 135 -1.08 -3.34 16.50
CA ILE A 135 -2.02 -2.86 15.49
C ILE A 135 -3.27 -2.24 16.14
N ARG A 136 -3.91 -2.94 17.09
CA ARG A 136 -5.10 -2.41 17.78
C ARG A 136 -4.81 -1.10 18.51
N ARG A 137 -3.65 -0.98 19.16
CA ARG A 137 -3.25 0.25 19.84
C ARG A 137 -3.08 1.41 18.85
N GLN A 138 -2.45 1.18 17.70
CA GLN A 138 -2.26 2.23 16.71
C GLN A 138 -3.58 2.66 16.06
N ILE A 139 -4.45 1.71 15.74
CA ILE A 139 -5.80 2.01 15.24
C ILE A 139 -6.59 2.83 16.28
N ASN A 140 -6.54 2.45 17.55
CA ASN A 140 -7.18 3.25 18.61
C ASN A 140 -6.61 4.67 18.67
N ASN A 141 -5.29 4.83 18.59
CA ASN A 141 -4.66 6.16 18.58
C ASN A 141 -5.15 7.02 17.41
N ILE A 142 -5.39 6.42 16.24
CA ILE A 142 -5.93 7.11 15.07
C ILE A 142 -7.38 7.53 15.31
N PHE A 143 -8.22 6.66 15.89
CA PHE A 143 -9.61 7.00 16.20
C PHE A 143 -9.78 8.07 17.31
N TYR A 144 -8.82 8.17 18.24
CA TYR A 144 -8.84 9.16 19.32
C TYR A 144 -8.16 10.48 18.95
N ARG A 145 -7.52 10.55 17.78
CA ARG A 145 -6.94 11.78 17.25
C ARG A 145 -8.02 12.70 16.70
#